data_AF-A0A5N6GSD5-F1
#
_entry.id   AF-A0A5N6GSD5-F1
#
_cell.length_a   1.000
_cell.length_b   1.000
_cell.length_c   1.000
_cell.angle_alpha   90.00
_cell.angle_beta   90.00
_cell.angle_gamma   90.00
#
_symmetry.space_group_name_H-M   'P 1'
#
loop_
_entity.id
_entity.type
_entity.pdbx_description
1 polymer ?
#
loop_
_entity_poly.entity_id
_entity_poly.type
_entity_poly.pdbx_seq_one_letter_code
_entity_poly.pdbx_strand_id
1 'polypeptide(L)'
;MLITSDGYQRQYEGLNLDDLKSVWSFLSALDTDYVAFYNCGQDGGCSRLHKHLQLIPTPPNLFASFLDSEDGQPPQVPFEWFYHRLNPHDSTPERLLDIYYHLLE
;
A
#
# COMPACT_ATOMS: atom_id res chain seq x y z
N MET A 1 1.49 1.89 -13.51
CA MET A 1 2.97 2.05 -13.49
C MET A 1 3.57 0.99 -12.57
N LEU A 2 4.80 0.52 -12.85
CA LEU A 2 5.53 -0.44 -12.02
C LEU A 2 6.68 0.28 -11.31
N ILE A 3 6.80 0.12 -9.99
CA ILE A 3 7.92 0.65 -9.20
C ILE A 3 8.74 -0.52 -8.69
N THR A 4 10.04 -0.49 -8.97
CA THR A 4 11.02 -1.47 -8.47
C THR A 4 12.21 -0.71 -7.91
N SER A 5 12.49 -0.89 -6.62
CA SER A 5 13.67 -0.30 -5.95
C SER A 5 14.91 -1.15 -6.22
N ASP A 6 14.78 -2.48 -6.15
CA ASP A 6 15.85 -3.44 -6.40
C ASP A 6 15.34 -4.63 -7.23
N GLY A 7 15.98 -4.84 -8.38
CA GLY A 7 15.64 -5.92 -9.31
C GLY A 7 16.06 -7.31 -8.83
N TYR A 8 16.85 -7.46 -7.78
CA TYR A 8 17.23 -8.78 -7.26
C TYR A 8 16.30 -9.30 -6.17
N GLN A 9 15.58 -8.39 -5.49
CA GLN A 9 14.59 -8.74 -4.49
C GLN A 9 13.40 -9.47 -5.11
N ARG A 10 12.83 -10.38 -4.33
CA ARG A 10 11.74 -11.25 -4.71
C ARG A 10 10.42 -10.74 -4.20
N GLN A 11 9.38 -11.03 -4.97
CA GLN A 11 8.01 -10.60 -4.70
C GLN A 11 7.39 -11.25 -3.45
N TYR A 12 8.02 -12.28 -2.89
CA TYR A 12 7.61 -12.87 -1.60
C TYR A 12 8.33 -12.23 -0.39
N GLU A 13 9.23 -11.27 -0.63
CA GLU A 13 9.86 -10.49 0.43
C GLU A 13 8.93 -9.34 0.85
N GLY A 14 8.85 -9.06 2.15
CA GLY A 14 8.06 -7.95 2.70
C GLY A 14 8.53 -6.59 2.21
N LEU A 15 7.67 -5.57 2.31
CA LEU A 15 8.05 -4.19 1.99
C LEU A 15 9.10 -3.68 2.98
N ASN A 16 10.10 -2.96 2.47
CA ASN A 16 11.14 -2.32 3.28
C ASN A 16 11.01 -0.79 3.23
N LEU A 17 11.91 -0.11 3.95
CA LEU A 17 11.90 1.34 4.02
C LEU A 17 12.08 2.02 2.65
N ASP A 18 12.94 1.47 1.78
CA ASP A 18 13.21 2.06 0.46
C ASP A 18 12.01 1.91 -0.48
N ASP A 19 11.28 0.81 -0.40
CA ASP A 19 10.02 0.62 -1.12
C ASP A 19 8.99 1.67 -0.70
N LEU A 20 8.83 1.87 0.61
CA LEU A 20 7.87 2.85 1.15
C LEU A 20 8.29 4.29 0.84
N LYS A 21 9.58 4.62 0.91
CA LYS A 21 10.10 5.93 0.47
C LYS A 21 9.81 6.20 -1.00
N SER A 22 9.99 5.19 -1.86
CA SER A 22 9.73 5.31 -3.29
C SER A 22 8.26 5.58 -3.58
N VAL A 23 7.36 4.82 -2.96
CA VAL A 23 5.90 5.00 -3.12
C VAL A 23 5.45 6.33 -2.52
N TRP A 24 5.93 6.66 -1.32
CA TRP A 24 5.61 7.90 -0.63
C TRP A 24 5.99 9.12 -1.49
N SER A 25 7.21 9.15 -2.02
CA SER A 25 7.67 10.22 -2.90
C SER A 25 6.82 10.34 -4.16
N PHE A 26 6.35 9.21 -4.71
CA PHE A 26 5.54 9.22 -5.91
C PHE A 26 4.13 9.73 -5.63
N LEU A 27 3.46 9.18 -4.61
CA LEU A 27 2.10 9.59 -4.22
C LEU A 27 2.04 11.04 -3.76
N SER A 28 3.08 11.54 -3.09
CA SER A 28 3.15 12.93 -2.62
C SER A 28 3.40 13.95 -3.74
N ALA A 29 3.92 13.52 -4.88
CA ALA A 29 4.30 14.40 -5.98
C ALA A 29 3.26 14.51 -7.09
N LEU A 30 2.20 13.68 -7.05
CA LEU A 30 1.19 13.64 -8.09
C LEU A 30 0.02 14.56 -7.72
N ASP A 31 -0.44 15.33 -8.71
CA ASP A 31 -1.58 16.26 -8.56
C ASP A 31 -2.95 15.55 -8.57
N THR A 32 -2.97 14.24 -8.81
CA THR A 32 -4.18 13.43 -8.86
C THR A 32 -4.08 12.23 -7.94
N ASP A 33 -5.22 11.69 -7.52
CA ASP A 33 -5.26 10.57 -6.59
C ASP A 33 -4.81 9.27 -7.28
N TYR A 34 -3.86 8.58 -6.64
CA TYR A 34 -3.39 7.26 -7.03
C TYR A 34 -3.45 6.30 -5.85
N VAL A 35 -3.61 5.02 -6.18
CA VAL A 35 -3.43 3.91 -5.23
C VAL A 35 -2.17 3.15 -5.58
N ALA A 36 -1.36 2.88 -4.56
CA ALA A 36 -0.26 1.93 -4.62
C ALA A 36 -0.67 0.61 -3.94
N PHE A 37 -0.35 -0.53 -4.55
CA PHE A 37 -0.62 -1.85 -3.97
C PHE A 37 0.50 -2.84 -4.28
N TYR A 38 0.61 -3.86 -3.43
CA TYR A 38 1.66 -4.88 -3.47
C TYR A 38 1.08 -6.28 -3.32
N ASN A 39 1.23 -7.10 -4.36
CA ASN A 39 0.80 -8.49 -4.38
C ASN A 39 1.98 -9.38 -3.94
N CYS A 40 2.05 -9.71 -2.65
CA CYS A 40 3.19 -10.42 -2.06
C CYS A 40 3.06 -11.95 -2.25
N GLY A 41 4.03 -12.55 -2.95
CA GLY A 41 4.08 -14.00 -3.14
C GLY A 41 2.94 -14.59 -4.00
N GLN A 42 2.97 -15.92 -4.13
CA GLN A 42 2.04 -16.66 -5.00
C GLN A 42 0.59 -16.50 -4.53
N ASP A 43 0.34 -16.68 -3.24
CA ASP A 43 -1.02 -16.60 -2.68
C ASP A 43 -1.55 -15.15 -2.65
N GLY A 44 -0.65 -14.15 -2.66
CA GLY A 44 -1.00 -12.75 -2.88
C GLY A 44 -1.32 -12.40 -4.33
N GLY A 45 -1.31 -13.38 -5.25
CA GLY A 45 -1.67 -13.18 -6.66
C GLY A 45 -0.54 -12.57 -7.51
N CYS A 46 0.72 -12.76 -7.12
CA CYS A 46 1.82 -12.22 -7.91
C CYS A 46 1.96 -12.91 -9.28
N SER A 47 2.16 -12.12 -10.33
CA SER A 47 2.43 -12.62 -11.69
C SER A 47 3.91 -12.65 -12.04
N ARG A 48 4.75 -11.91 -11.29
CA ARG A 48 6.20 -11.80 -11.51
C ARG A 48 6.93 -12.04 -10.20
N LEU A 49 8.08 -12.69 -10.29
CA LEU A 49 8.93 -12.99 -9.13
C LEU A 49 9.81 -11.82 -8.68
N HIS A 50 10.06 -10.85 -9.55
CA HIS A 50 10.82 -9.66 -9.21
C HIS A 50 9.97 -8.70 -8.40
N LYS A 51 10.52 -8.16 -7.30
CA LYS A 51 9.82 -7.28 -6.40
C LYS A 51 9.37 -5.99 -7.10
N HIS A 52 8.08 -5.70 -7.04
CA HIS A 52 7.51 -4.49 -7.60
C HIS A 52 6.21 -4.10 -6.91
N LEU A 53 5.99 -2.79 -6.83
CA LEU A 53 4.72 -2.17 -6.47
C LEU A 53 3.98 -1.72 -7.73
N GLN A 54 2.66 -1.71 -7.65
CA GLN A 54 1.78 -1.29 -8.74
C GLN A 54 1.08 0.00 -8.34
N LEU A 55 1.14 1.00 -9.23
CA LEU A 55 0.41 2.26 -9.07
C LEU A 55 -0.60 2.42 -10.19
N ILE A 56 -1.84 2.75 -9.81
CA ILE A 56 -2.94 3.06 -10.72
C ILE A 56 -3.66 4.33 -10.26
N PRO A 57 -4.27 5.10 -11.18
CA PRO A 57 -5.18 6.18 -10.78
C PRO A 57 -6.29 5.62 -9.90
N THR A 58 -6.68 6.37 -8.87
CA THR A 58 -7.72 5.95 -7.92
C THR A 58 -9.05 5.76 -8.64
N PRO A 59 -9.59 4.53 -8.71
CA PRO A 59 -10.92 4.31 -9.25
C PRO A 59 -11.99 4.81 -8.27
N PRO A 60 -13.19 5.15 -8.74
CA PRO A 60 -14.29 5.53 -7.85
C PRO A 60 -14.70 4.33 -6.97
N ASN A 61 -15.13 4.63 -5.73
CA ASN A 61 -15.67 3.65 -4.77
C ASN A 61 -14.71 2.49 -4.45
N LEU A 62 -13.55 2.81 -3.88
CA LEU A 62 -12.61 1.82 -3.38
C LEU A 62 -13.18 1.06 -2.19
N PHE A 63 -12.61 -0.13 -1.95
CA PHE A 63 -12.87 -0.91 -0.73
C PHE A 63 -12.61 -0.09 0.54
N ALA A 64 -11.61 0.78 0.51
CA ALA A 64 -11.22 1.66 1.62
C ALA A 64 -11.93 3.02 1.63
N SER A 65 -12.87 3.30 0.71
CA SER A 65 -13.52 4.63 0.62
C SER A 65 -14.35 5.01 1.85
N PHE A 66 -14.69 4.05 2.72
CA PHE A 66 -15.30 4.37 4.01
C PHE A 66 -14.37 5.23 4.88
N LEU A 67 -13.04 5.16 4.69
CA LEU A 67 -12.07 5.97 5.41
C LEU A 67 -12.12 7.46 5.06
N ASP A 68 -12.78 7.85 3.98
CA ASP A 68 -12.90 9.24 3.55
C ASP A 68 -13.99 10.01 4.31
N SER A 69 -14.78 9.31 5.13
CA SER A 69 -15.84 9.89 5.97
C SER A 69 -15.64 9.56 7.44
N GLU A 70 -16.04 10.48 8.32
CA GLU A 70 -15.94 10.26 9.78
C GLU A 70 -16.87 9.13 10.24
N ASP A 71 -18.08 9.05 9.67
CA ASP A 71 -19.09 8.03 10.01
C ASP A 71 -18.98 6.75 9.16
N GLY A 72 -17.97 6.66 8.30
CA GLY A 72 -17.80 5.57 7.35
C GLY A 72 -17.65 4.24 8.05
N GLN A 73 -18.54 3.30 7.73
CA GLN A 73 -18.50 1.97 8.31
C GLN A 73 -17.62 1.04 7.47
N PRO A 74 -16.72 0.27 8.10
CA PRO A 74 -15.97 -0.78 7.44
C PRO A 74 -16.89 -1.75 6.69
N PRO A 75 -16.55 -2.15 5.45
CA PRO A 75 -17.34 -3.15 4.73
C PRO A 75 -17.34 -4.50 5.45
N GLN A 76 -18.51 -5.14 5.49
CA GLN A 76 -18.64 -6.51 6.00
C GLN A 76 -18.28 -7.50 4.89
N VAL A 77 -17.19 -8.25 5.11
CA VAL A 77 -16.65 -9.20 4.15
C VAL A 77 -16.31 -10.53 4.82
N PRO A 78 -16.31 -11.65 4.08
CA PRO A 78 -16.06 -12.99 4.63
C PRO A 78 -14.56 -13.31 4.78
N PHE A 79 -13.71 -12.29 4.91
CA PHE A 79 -12.26 -12.42 5.07
C PHE A 79 -11.73 -11.39 6.06
N GLU A 80 -10.61 -11.70 6.69
CA GLU A 80 -9.93 -10.80 7.60
C GLU A 80 -9.14 -9.73 6.84
N TRP A 81 -9.17 -8.52 7.38
CA TRP A 81 -8.42 -7.40 6.84
C TRP A 81 -8.18 -6.38 7.95
N PHE A 82 -7.07 -5.66 7.82
CA PHE A 82 -6.61 -4.69 8.81
C PHE A 82 -6.34 -3.37 8.10
N TYR A 83 -6.55 -2.26 8.82
CA TYR A 83 -6.31 -0.93 8.28
C TYR A 83 -5.80 0.02 9.36
N HIS A 84 -5.09 1.05 8.92
CA HIS A 84 -4.68 2.16 9.77
C HIS A 84 -4.96 3.47 9.03
N ARG A 85 -5.74 4.36 9.63
CA ARG A 85 -5.96 5.70 9.07
C ARG A 85 -4.72 6.55 9.32
N LEU A 86 -4.08 7.02 8.25
CA LEU A 86 -2.89 7.86 8.33
C LEU A 86 -3.27 9.28 8.78
N ASN A 87 -2.47 9.87 9.68
CA ASN A 87 -2.55 11.29 10.01
C ASN A 87 -1.61 12.07 9.08
N PRO A 88 -2.10 13.02 8.26
CA PRO A 88 -1.27 13.77 7.32
C PRO A 88 -0.10 14.52 7.98
N HIS A 89 -0.24 14.90 9.26
CA HIS A 89 0.78 15.69 9.95
C HIS A 89 1.98 14.85 10.44
N ASP A 90 1.79 13.54 10.67
CA ASP A 90 2.79 12.65 11.29
C ASP A 90 3.18 11.47 10.38
N SER A 91 2.74 11.47 9.12
CA SER A 91 3.00 10.39 8.18
C SER A 91 4.38 10.56 7.54
N THR A 92 5.35 9.77 8.00
CA THR A 92 6.68 9.62 7.40
C THR A 92 6.88 8.20 6.86
N PRO A 93 7.77 7.96 5.88
CA PRO A 93 8.05 6.61 5.40
C PRO A 93 8.46 5.63 6.51
N GLU A 94 9.22 6.10 7.51
CA GLU A 94 9.59 5.33 8.69
C GLU A 94 8.36 4.93 9.51
N ARG A 95 7.45 5.88 9.74
CA ARG A 95 6.20 5.60 10.45
C ARG A 95 5.29 4.64 9.67
N LEU A 96 5.26 4.76 8.34
CA LEU A 96 4.54 3.83 7.46
C LEU A 96 5.11 2.41 7.58
N LEU A 97 6.43 2.27 7.73
CA LEU A 97 7.06 0.96 7.92
C LEU A 97 6.65 0.32 9.25
N ASP A 98 6.63 1.10 10.33
CA ASP A 98 6.16 0.64 11.64
C ASP A 98 4.69 0.18 11.57
N ILE A 99 3.83 0.96 10.90
CA ILE A 99 2.41 0.62 10.70
C ILE A 99 2.30 -0.66 9.87
N TYR A 100 3.08 -0.80 8.80
CA TYR A 100 3.09 -1.99 7.96
C TYR A 100 3.41 -3.25 8.76
N TYR A 101 4.47 -3.24 9.57
CA TYR A 101 4.80 -4.38 10.41
C TYR A 101 3.76 -4.64 11.49
N HIS A 102 3.18 -3.60 12.08
CA HIS A 102 2.12 -3.76 13.07
C HIS A 102 0.85 -4.41 12.49
N LEU A 103 0.52 -4.16 11.21
CA LEU A 103 -0.62 -4.79 10.54
C LEU A 103 -0.38 -6.24 10.11
N LEU A 104 0.87 -6.74 10.21
CA LEU A 104 1.23 -8.13 9.90
C LEU A 104 1.24 -9.05 11.14
N GLU A 105 1.14 -8.48 12.34
CA GLU A 105 1.07 -9.19 13.62
C GLU A 105 -0.38 -9.50 14.04
#